data_AF-A0A414M4L2-F1
#
_entry.id   AF-A0A414M4L2-F1
#
_cell.length_a   1.000
_cell.length_b   1.000
_cell.length_c   1.000
_cell.angle_alpha   90.00
_cell.angle_beta   90.00
_cell.angle_gamma   90.00
#
_symmetry.space_group_name_H-M   'P 1'
#
loop_
_entity.id
_entity.type
_entity.pdbx_description
1 polymer ?
#
loop_
_entity_poly.entity_id
_entity_poly.type
_entity_poly.pdbx_seq_one_letter_code
_entity_poly.pdbx_strand_id
1 'polypeptide(L)' 'MNNETSKTSTPAAVSPLTAKPDLVKNIGGTTFDIHIHFSETSRETFTDKVVRLIQNDSGDETA' A
#
# COMPACT_ATOMS: atom_id res chain seq x y z
N MET A 1 -8.63 -29.13 -23.92
CA MET A 1 -8.15 -28.54 -22.65
C MET A 1 -8.88 -27.23 -22.39
N ASN A 2 -9.90 -27.34 -21.52
CA ASN A 2 -10.47 -26.34 -20.61
C ASN A 2 -9.81 -24.96 -20.51
N ASN A 3 -10.55 -23.93 -20.94
CA ASN A 3 -10.30 -22.52 -20.62
C ASN A 3 -11.20 -22.13 -19.43
N GLU A 4 -10.68 -22.34 -18.21
CA GLU A 4 -11.39 -21.97 -16.98
C GLU A 4 -11.42 -20.45 -16.82
N THR A 5 -12.64 -19.92 -16.79
CA THR A 5 -12.97 -18.51 -16.59
C THR A 5 -12.59 -18.10 -15.17
N SER A 6 -11.48 -17.40 -14.99
CA SER A 6 -11.18 -16.71 -13.73
C SER A 6 -11.94 -15.39 -13.71
N LYS A 7 -13.17 -15.43 -13.19
CA LYS A 7 -13.92 -14.22 -12.81
C LYS A 7 -13.16 -13.54 -11.67
N THR A 8 -12.41 -12.50 -11.97
CA THR A 8 -11.89 -11.59 -10.94
C THR A 8 -13.07 -10.82 -10.36
N SER A 9 -13.69 -11.38 -9.33
CA SER A 9 -14.66 -10.66 -8.51
C SER A 9 -13.90 -9.58 -7.75
N THR A 10 -13.94 -8.34 -8.23
CA THR A 10 -13.48 -7.18 -7.46
C THR A 10 -14.30 -7.13 -6.17
N PRO A 11 -13.71 -7.31 -4.98
CA PRO A 11 -14.45 -7.13 -3.74
C PRO A 11 -14.91 -5.67 -3.70
N ALA A 12 -16.18 -5.42 -3.38
CA ALA A 12 -16.64 -4.08 -3.09
C ALA A 12 -15.69 -3.46 -2.06
N ALA A 13 -15.13 -2.29 -2.36
CA ALA A 13 -14.15 -1.62 -1.51
C ALA A 13 -14.78 -1.36 -0.14
N VAL A 14 -14.53 -2.26 0.81
CA VAL A 14 -14.88 -2.05 2.21
C VAL A 14 -14.11 -0.83 2.66
N SER A 15 -14.82 0.16 3.22
CA SER A 15 -14.15 1.36 3.73
C SER A 15 -13.08 0.94 4.74
N PRO A 16 -11.87 1.53 4.74
CA PRO A 16 -10.77 1.11 5.61
C PRO A 16 -11.19 1.01 7.08
N LEU A 17 -12.10 1.88 7.52
CA LEU A 17 -12.65 1.93 8.87
C LEU A 17 -13.49 0.71 9.27
N THR A 18 -13.94 -0.09 8.31
CA THR A 18 -14.77 -1.29 8.54
C THR A 18 -13.99 -2.59 8.45
N ALA A 19 -12.75 -2.54 7.96
CA ALA A 19 -11.87 -3.71 7.89
C ALA A 19 -11.19 -3.95 9.24
N LYS A 20 -10.82 -5.21 9.52
CA LYS A 20 -9.97 -5.53 10.66
C LYS A 20 -8.56 -4.94 10.43
N PRO A 21 -7.95 -4.24 11.39
CA PRO A 21 -6.60 -3.68 11.23
C PRO A 21 -5.53 -4.77 11.20
N ASP A 22 -4.49 -4.52 10.42
CA ASP A 22 -3.29 -5.37 10.31
C ASP A 22 -2.41 -5.23 11.55
N LEU A 23 -2.26 -4.01 12.05
CA LEU A 23 -1.50 -3.68 13.24
C LEU A 23 -2.26 -2.67 14.10
N VAL A 24 -2.23 -2.86 15.42
CA VAL A 24 -2.70 -1.87 16.39
C VAL A 24 -1.51 -1.39 17.19
N LYS A 25 -1.25 -0.08 17.20
CA LYS A 25 -0.09 0.49 17.88
C LYS A 25 -0.43 1.72 18.68
N ASN A 26 0.08 1.78 19.92
CA ASN A 26 0.07 3.01 20.70
C ASN A 26 1.32 3.83 20.39
N ILE A 27 1.12 5.07 19.93
CA ILE A 27 2.18 6.02 19.58
C ILE A 27 1.82 7.35 20.24
N GLY A 28 2.67 7.84 21.13
CA GLY A 28 2.44 9.11 21.85
C GLY A 28 1.18 9.14 22.71
N GLY A 29 0.68 7.98 23.16
CA GLY A 29 -0.55 7.88 23.97
C GLY A 29 -1.83 7.68 23.14
N THR A 30 -1.78 7.83 21.82
CA THR A 30 -2.90 7.54 20.93
C THR A 30 -2.78 6.13 20.36
N THR A 31 -3.88 5.37 20.38
CA THR A 31 -3.95 4.05 19.75
C THR A 31 -4.40 4.20 18.30
N PHE A 32 -3.59 3.69 17.39
CA PHE A 32 -3.83 3.71 15.96
C PHE A 32 -4.15 2.30 15.46
N ASP A 33 -5.23 2.20 14.70
CA ASP A 33 -5.54 1.06 13.84
C ASP A 33 -4.87 1.28 12.49
N ILE A 34 -3.87 0.47 12.18
CA ILE A 34 -3.01 0.63 11.01
C ILE A 34 -3.42 -0.41 9.97
N HIS A 35 -3.75 0.09 8.77
CA HIS A 35 -4.07 -0.72 7.59
C HIS A 35 -2.94 -0.64 6.57
N ILE A 36 -2.47 -1.80 6.11
CA ILE A 36 -1.36 -1.89 5.14
C ILE A 36 -1.92 -2.41 3.82
N HIS A 37 -1.95 -1.54 2.81
CA HIS A 37 -2.31 -1.94 1.45
C HIS A 37 -1.04 -2.07 0.59
N PHE A 38 -0.65 -3.30 0.28
CA PHE A 38 0.37 -3.54 -0.74
C PHE A 38 -0.29 -3.43 -2.11
N SER A 39 0.23 -2.57 -2.96
CA SER A 39 -0.21 -2.51 -4.35
C SER A 39 0.09 -3.84 -5.03
N GLU A 40 -0.95 -4.52 -5.53
CA GLU A 40 -0.83 -5.77 -6.28
C GLU A 40 -0.08 -5.60 -7.61
N THR A 41 -0.08 -4.38 -8.15
CA THR A 41 0.59 -4.04 -9.42
C THR A 41 1.96 -3.42 -9.22
N SER A 42 2.36 -3.13 -7.99
CA SER A 42 3.69 -2.57 -7.72
C SER A 42 4.74 -3.63 -7.97
N ARG A 43 5.44 -3.48 -9.09
CA ARG A 43 6.66 -4.23 -9.40
C ARG A 43 7.91 -3.56 -8.85
N GLU A 44 7.73 -2.38 -8.23
CA GLU A 44 8.81 -1.60 -7.63
C GLU A 44 9.34 -2.34 -6.40
N THR A 45 10.63 -2.69 -6.42
CA THR A 45 11.29 -3.30 -5.27
C THR A 45 11.66 -2.25 -4.22
N PHE A 46 11.98 -2.67 -3.00
CA PHE A 46 12.46 -1.75 -1.96
C PHE A 46 13.72 -0.99 -2.42
N THR A 47 14.64 -1.66 -3.11
CA THR A 47 15.84 -1.03 -3.69
C THR A 47 15.45 0.04 -4.70
N ASP A 48 14.53 -0.25 -5.62
CA ASP A 48 14.06 0.72 -6.61
C ASP A 48 13.42 1.94 -5.93
N LYS A 49 12.67 1.71 -4.85
CA LYS A 49 12.05 2.77 -4.05
C LYS A 49 13.09 3.70 -3.42
N VAL A 50 14.10 3.13 -2.77
CA VAL A 50 15.17 3.88 -2.10
C VAL A 50 15.97 4.69 -3.10
N VAL A 51 16.38 4.07 -4.22
CA VAL A 51 17.16 4.74 -5.28
C VAL A 51 16.39 5.91 -5.87
N ARG A 52 15.09 5.73 -6.18
CA ARG A 52 14.26 6.80 -6.73
C ARG A 52 14.04 7.93 -5.74
N LEU A 53 13.79 7.65 -4.47
CA LEU A 53 13.63 8.70 -3.45
C LEU A 53 14.91 9.55 -3.34
N ILE A 54 16.09 8.92 -3.30
CA ILE A 54 17.36 9.65 -3.26
C ILE A 54 17.55 10.53 -4.52
N GLN A 55 17.17 10.02 -5.70
CA GLN A 55 17.32 10.74 -6.97
C GLN A 55 16.26 11.84 -7.20
N ASN A 56 15.05 11.71 -6.64
CA ASN A 56 13.95 12.66 -6.83
C ASN A 56 13.79 13.67 -5.68
N ASP A 57 14.03 13.30 -4.42
CA ASP A 57 14.02 14.27 -3.29
C ASP A 57 15.26 15.18 -3.31
N SER A 58 16.27 14.89 -4.14
CA SER A 58 17.40 15.80 -4.37
C SER A 58 17.07 16.97 -5.31
N GLY A 59 15.80 17.14 -5.72
CA GLY A 59 15.44 18.01 -6.84
C GLY A 59 14.13 18.79 -6.74
N ASP A 60 13.67 19.24 -5.58
CA ASP A 60 12.69 20.35 -5.52
C ASP A 60 12.85 21.21 -4.26
N GLU A 61 13.91 22.03 -4.25
CA GLU A 61 13.92 23.35 -3.61
C GLU A 61 14.15 24.43 -4.67
N THR A 62 13.28 24.54 -5.69
CA THR A 62 13.06 25.80 -6.41
C THR A 62 11.73 25.76 -7.20
N ALA A 63 10.65 26.26 -6.61
CA ALA A 63 9.59 27.02 -7.30
C ALA A 63 8.78 27.85 -6.29
#